data_AF-A0A125YN17-F1
#
_entry.id   AF-A0A125YN17-F1
#
_cell.length_a   1.000
_cell.length_b   1.000
_cell.length_c   1.000
_cell.angle_alpha   90.00
_cell.angle_beta   90.00
_cell.angle_gamma   90.00
#
_symmetry.space_group_name_H-M   'P 1'
#
loop_
_entity.id
_entity.type
_entity.pdbx_description
1 polymer ?
#
loop_
_entity_poly.entity_id
_entity_poly.type
_entity_poly.pdbx_seq_one_letter_code
_entity_poly.pdbx_strand_id
1 'polypeptide(L)'
;MFFCGDVAESETGTSRPSARRGQDSFDLRAAVQLPELTNRRTQDDVRRLVYRFKQRIEDVPGARERLLHFWRDADFQDSVLATLAHDIPRDGDPLAGAQEKTSGERESRNPKSRRRKFQERTYGDCVLWLGLVNKHNKYAALELKLPETFDPWVTYVNRLMVYLFAEIPGYRGPDDFHRLLDVSMDEPFPMKCHNPVCVCLNHIDWRLRRPKESADSEEDETDGDE
;
A
#
# COMPACT_ATOMS: atom_id res chain seq x y z
N MET A 1 51.20 -20.36 -34.98
CA MET A 1 52.31 -19.39 -34.91
C MET A 1 52.11 -18.53 -33.66
N PHE A 2 53.20 -18.35 -32.92
CA PHE A 2 53.46 -17.56 -31.70
C PHE A 2 52.63 -16.25 -31.54
N PHE A 3 52.29 -15.75 -30.35
CA PHE A 3 53.17 -15.49 -29.19
C PHE A 3 52.45 -15.52 -27.83
N CYS A 4 53.27 -15.81 -26.81
CA CYS A 4 53.05 -15.78 -25.37
C CYS A 4 53.05 -14.33 -24.83
N GLY A 5 52.44 -14.11 -23.67
CA GLY A 5 52.57 -12.85 -22.92
C GLY A 5 51.76 -12.83 -21.62
N ASP A 6 52.28 -13.49 -20.58
CA ASP A 6 51.95 -13.17 -19.19
C ASP A 6 52.60 -11.83 -18.81
N VAL A 7 51.80 -10.90 -18.29
CA VAL A 7 52.28 -9.79 -17.44
C VAL A 7 51.29 -9.64 -16.31
N ALA A 8 51.70 -10.09 -15.12
CA ALA A 8 51.14 -9.62 -13.87
C ALA A 8 51.83 -8.28 -13.54
N GLU A 9 51.05 -7.23 -13.31
CA GLU A 9 51.41 -6.22 -12.32
C GLU A 9 50.20 -5.43 -11.85
N SER A 10 50.24 -5.18 -10.55
CA SER A 10 49.18 -4.72 -9.68
C SER A 10 49.09 -3.21 -9.74
N GLU A 11 47.90 -2.64 -10.00
CA GLU A 11 47.64 -1.25 -9.65
C GLU A 11 46.27 -1.07 -9.00
N THR A 12 46.34 -0.38 -7.88
CA THR A 12 45.30 0.02 -6.95
C THR A 12 44.22 0.86 -7.62
N GLY A 13 43.09 0.24 -7.96
CA GLY A 13 41.87 0.92 -8.33
C GLY A 13 40.89 0.90 -7.15
N THR A 14 40.77 2.03 -6.45
CA THR A 14 39.67 2.30 -5.51
C THR A 14 38.35 2.04 -6.21
N SER A 15 37.78 0.87 -5.96
CA SER A 15 36.44 0.52 -6.42
C SER A 15 35.47 1.39 -5.62
N ARG A 16 35.11 2.53 -6.20
CA ARG A 16 33.95 3.31 -5.78
C ARG A 16 32.79 2.32 -5.69
N PRO A 17 32.11 2.19 -4.54
CA PRO A 17 30.89 1.39 -4.51
C PRO A 17 29.91 2.06 -5.46
N SER A 18 29.59 1.37 -6.56
CA SER A 18 28.50 1.76 -7.43
C SER A 18 27.27 1.88 -6.55
N ALA A 19 26.73 3.09 -6.44
CA ALA A 19 25.53 3.35 -5.66
C ALA A 19 24.43 2.38 -6.09
N ARG A 20 24.07 1.44 -5.22
CA ARG A 20 22.82 0.66 -5.28
C ARG A 20 21.66 1.61 -4.96
N ARG A 21 21.47 2.61 -5.81
CA ARG A 21 20.44 3.63 -5.66
C ARG A 21 19.11 3.03 -6.14
N GLY A 22 18.51 2.17 -5.32
CA GLY A 22 17.23 1.52 -5.63
C GLY A 22 16.74 0.50 -4.61
N GLN A 23 17.61 -0.03 -3.73
CA GLN A 23 17.23 -0.99 -2.68
C GLN A 23 17.28 -0.41 -1.26
N ASP A 24 17.82 0.80 -1.11
CA ASP A 24 17.96 1.47 0.20
C ASP A 24 16.62 2.03 0.74
N SER A 25 15.52 2.02 -0.04
CA SER A 25 14.25 2.65 0.36
C SER A 25 13.44 1.82 1.34
N PHE A 26 13.55 0.49 1.30
CA PHE A 26 12.78 -0.44 2.12
C PHE A 26 13.68 -1.24 3.06
N ASP A 27 14.32 -0.56 4.00
CA ASP A 27 14.86 -1.24 5.18
C ASP A 27 13.69 -1.63 6.10
N LEU A 28 13.37 -2.92 6.23
CA LEU A 28 12.21 -3.39 6.99
C LEU A 28 12.57 -3.88 8.40
N ARG A 29 11.66 -3.69 9.34
CA ARG A 29 11.70 -4.30 10.69
C ARG A 29 10.31 -4.70 11.14
N ALA A 30 10.21 -5.57 12.14
CA ALA A 30 8.95 -5.75 12.85
C ALA A 30 8.47 -4.42 13.46
N ALA A 31 7.17 -4.10 13.34
CA ALA A 31 6.57 -2.84 13.81
C ALA A 31 7.03 -2.46 15.22
N VAL A 32 7.03 -3.45 16.12
CA VAL A 32 7.54 -3.47 17.50
C VAL A 32 7.83 -4.95 17.84
N GLN A 33 8.67 -5.25 18.84
CA GLN A 33 8.71 -6.58 19.51
C GLN A 33 7.39 -6.80 20.27
N LEU A 34 6.27 -6.79 19.55
CA LEU A 34 4.98 -7.18 20.10
C LEU A 34 5.09 -8.66 20.43
N PRO A 35 4.71 -9.10 21.65
CA PRO A 35 4.65 -10.51 21.96
C PRO A 35 3.95 -11.28 20.83
N GLU A 36 4.50 -12.43 20.42
CA GLU A 36 4.01 -13.23 19.28
C GLU A 36 2.49 -13.52 19.36
N LEU A 37 1.91 -13.43 20.57
CA LEU A 37 0.51 -13.67 20.91
C LEU A 37 -0.41 -12.43 20.87
N THR A 38 0.07 -11.27 20.41
CA THR A 38 -0.72 -10.03 20.38
C THR A 38 -1.81 -10.07 19.31
N ASN A 39 -3.03 -10.47 19.68
CA ASN A 39 -4.27 -10.27 18.91
C ASN A 39 -4.21 -10.63 17.40
N ARG A 40 -3.32 -11.55 17.02
CA ARG A 40 -3.16 -12.02 15.64
C ARG A 40 -4.37 -12.85 15.22
N ARG A 41 -4.67 -12.80 13.93
CA ARG A 41 -5.72 -13.62 13.31
C ARG A 41 -5.32 -15.10 13.30
N THR A 42 -6.27 -15.98 13.57
CA THR A 42 -6.12 -17.40 13.27
C THR A 42 -6.27 -17.64 11.76
N GLN A 43 -5.94 -18.84 11.27
CA GLN A 43 -6.13 -19.20 9.85
C GLN A 43 -7.60 -19.03 9.42
N ASP A 44 -8.57 -19.35 10.28
CA ASP A 44 -9.99 -19.15 9.96
C ASP A 44 -10.40 -17.67 9.99
N ASP A 45 -9.77 -16.85 10.84
CA ASP A 45 -9.98 -15.40 10.81
C ASP A 45 -9.38 -14.75 9.57
N VAL A 46 -8.25 -15.27 9.08
CA VAL A 46 -7.63 -14.85 7.82
C VAL A 46 -8.56 -15.19 6.66
N ARG A 47 -9.01 -16.45 6.54
CA ARG A 47 -9.95 -16.87 5.48
C ARG A 47 -11.21 -16.02 5.44
N ARG A 48 -11.79 -15.71 6.61
CA ARG A 48 -12.97 -14.84 6.71
C ARG A 48 -12.70 -13.42 6.23
N LEU A 49 -11.54 -12.85 6.56
CA LEU A 49 -11.18 -11.52 6.09
C LEU A 49 -10.86 -11.51 4.59
N VAL A 50 -10.18 -12.54 4.08
CA VAL A 50 -9.93 -12.72 2.64
C VAL A 50 -11.24 -12.79 1.87
N TYR A 51 -12.23 -13.55 2.34
CA TYR A 51 -13.56 -13.58 1.73
C TYR A 51 -14.18 -12.18 1.66
N ARG A 52 -14.10 -11.41 2.75
CA ARG A 52 -14.58 -10.02 2.78
C ARG A 52 -13.81 -9.09 1.85
N PHE A 53 -12.49 -9.26 1.71
CA PHE A 53 -11.69 -8.55 0.73
C PHE A 53 -12.15 -8.85 -0.69
N LYS A 54 -12.39 -10.11 -1.03
CA LYS A 54 -12.91 -10.50 -2.34
C LYS A 54 -14.27 -9.85 -2.61
N GLN A 55 -15.20 -9.89 -1.65
CA GLN A 55 -16.49 -9.19 -1.77
C GLN A 55 -16.30 -7.70 -2.07
N ARG A 56 -15.43 -7.02 -1.32
CA ARG A 56 -15.16 -5.60 -1.55
C ARG A 56 -14.56 -5.33 -2.94
N ILE A 57 -13.69 -6.20 -3.43
CA ILE A 57 -13.08 -6.07 -4.76
C ILE A 57 -14.13 -6.20 -5.87
N GLU A 58 -15.12 -7.09 -5.70
CA GLU A 58 -16.23 -7.21 -6.65
C GLU A 58 -17.19 -6.01 -6.58
N ASP A 59 -17.38 -5.42 -5.39
CA ASP A 59 -18.26 -4.27 -5.20
C ASP A 59 -17.67 -2.93 -5.68
N VAL A 60 -16.35 -2.82 -5.82
CA VAL A 60 -15.66 -1.57 -6.15
C VAL A 60 -15.30 -1.52 -7.64
N PRO A 61 -15.81 -0.54 -8.40
CA PRO A 61 -15.44 -0.38 -9.81
C PRO A 61 -13.93 -0.28 -10.03
N GLY A 62 -13.41 -1.09 -10.96
CA GLY A 62 -11.99 -1.11 -11.32
C GLY A 62 -11.08 -1.90 -10.37
N ALA A 63 -11.58 -2.35 -9.21
CA ALA A 63 -10.75 -3.08 -8.23
C ALA A 63 -10.39 -4.48 -8.71
N ARG A 64 -11.32 -5.17 -9.35
CA ARG A 64 -11.09 -6.50 -9.92
C ARG A 64 -10.02 -6.47 -11.01
N GLU A 65 -10.07 -5.49 -11.90
CA GLU A 65 -9.09 -5.29 -12.96
C GLU A 65 -7.70 -4.99 -12.39
N ARG A 66 -7.64 -4.20 -11.30
CA ARG A 66 -6.39 -3.93 -10.56
C ARG A 66 -5.79 -5.19 -9.97
N LEU A 67 -6.60 -6.04 -9.33
CA LEU A 67 -6.14 -7.31 -8.80
C LEU A 67 -5.60 -8.22 -9.93
N LEU A 68 -6.36 -8.36 -11.01
CA LEU A 68 -6.02 -9.23 -12.14
C LEU A 68 -4.79 -8.75 -12.92
N HIS A 69 -4.46 -7.47 -12.87
CA HIS A 69 -3.28 -6.94 -13.54
C HIS A 69 -2.00 -7.60 -13.02
N PHE A 70 -1.85 -7.68 -11.69
CA PHE A 70 -0.67 -8.29 -11.06
C PHE A 70 -0.87 -9.76 -10.73
N TRP A 71 -2.07 -10.18 -10.32
CA TRP A 71 -2.35 -11.55 -9.86
C TRP A 71 -3.49 -12.16 -10.66
N ARG A 72 -3.18 -12.73 -11.84
CA ARG A 72 -4.17 -13.37 -12.72
C ARG A 72 -4.70 -14.68 -12.16
N ASP A 73 -3.82 -15.44 -11.53
CA ASP A 73 -4.13 -16.76 -10.99
C ASP A 73 -4.78 -16.68 -9.61
N ALA A 74 -5.76 -17.55 -9.36
CA ALA A 74 -6.59 -17.52 -8.16
C ALA A 74 -5.78 -17.84 -6.88
N ASP A 75 -4.80 -18.74 -6.96
CA ASP A 75 -3.98 -19.10 -5.81
C ASP A 75 -3.07 -17.93 -5.42
N PHE A 76 -2.54 -17.21 -6.41
CA PHE A 76 -1.78 -15.98 -6.16
C PHE A 76 -2.65 -14.86 -5.60
N GLN A 77 -3.90 -14.72 -6.05
CA GLN A 77 -4.87 -13.78 -5.47
C GLN A 77 -5.16 -14.11 -3.99
N ASP A 78 -5.39 -15.38 -3.69
CA ASP A 78 -5.59 -15.81 -2.30
C ASP A 78 -4.35 -15.59 -1.44
N SER A 79 -3.17 -15.84 -2.00
CA SER A 79 -1.90 -15.59 -1.32
C SER A 79 -1.70 -14.12 -0.97
N VAL A 80 -1.88 -13.18 -1.91
CA VAL A 80 -1.70 -11.74 -1.61
C VAL A 80 -2.71 -11.24 -0.58
N LEU A 81 -3.98 -11.66 -0.69
CA LEU A 81 -5.02 -11.27 0.26
C LEU A 81 -4.80 -11.90 1.64
N ALA A 82 -4.33 -13.13 1.70
CA ALA A 82 -4.00 -13.81 2.97
C ALA A 82 -2.80 -13.15 3.66
N THR A 83 -1.75 -12.80 2.91
CA THR A 83 -0.59 -12.07 3.44
C THR A 83 -1.02 -10.73 4.03
N LEU A 84 -1.86 -9.97 3.32
CA LEU A 84 -2.41 -8.73 3.83
C LEU A 84 -3.28 -8.95 5.09
N ALA A 85 -4.15 -9.95 5.09
CA ALA A 85 -5.05 -10.23 6.21
C ALA A 85 -4.31 -10.73 7.47
N HIS A 86 -3.24 -11.49 7.31
CA HIS A 86 -2.52 -12.16 8.41
C HIS A 86 -2.07 -11.18 9.52
N ASP A 87 -1.52 -10.04 9.12
CA ASP A 87 -0.93 -9.06 10.03
C ASP A 87 -1.92 -7.95 10.45
N ILE A 88 -3.21 -8.15 10.18
CA ILE A 88 -4.29 -7.29 10.66
C ILE A 88 -4.85 -7.89 11.97
N PRO A 89 -4.99 -7.11 13.05
CA PRO A 89 -5.54 -7.60 14.31
C PRO A 89 -6.91 -8.26 14.15
N ARG A 90 -7.21 -9.25 14.99
CA ARG A 90 -8.46 -10.02 14.93
C ARG A 90 -9.70 -9.15 15.13
N ASP A 91 -9.62 -8.14 15.98
CA ASP A 91 -10.67 -7.17 16.28
C ASP A 91 -10.69 -5.97 15.31
N GLY A 92 -9.66 -5.81 14.49
CA GLY A 92 -9.53 -4.70 13.55
C GLY A 92 -10.22 -4.99 12.22
N ASP A 93 -11.05 -4.06 11.74
CA ASP A 93 -11.67 -4.12 10.42
C ASP A 93 -11.09 -3.03 9.51
N PRO A 94 -10.18 -3.38 8.57
CA PRO A 94 -9.47 -2.40 7.76
C PRO A 94 -10.38 -1.74 6.70
N LEU A 95 -11.58 -2.27 6.47
CA LEU A 95 -12.57 -1.73 5.53
C LEU A 95 -13.73 -1.02 6.22
N ALA A 96 -13.66 -0.83 7.55
CA ALA A 96 -14.71 -0.15 8.31
C ALA A 96 -14.94 1.27 7.77
N GLY A 97 -16.19 1.57 7.42
CA GLY A 97 -16.65 2.88 6.92
C GLY A 97 -16.50 3.09 5.40
N ALA A 98 -15.98 2.14 4.63
CA ALA A 98 -15.87 2.27 3.17
C ALA A 98 -17.22 2.14 2.41
N GLN A 99 -18.33 1.90 3.13
CA GLN A 99 -19.66 1.62 2.59
C GLN A 99 -20.71 2.75 2.79
N GLU A 100 -20.32 3.96 3.17
CA GLU A 100 -21.30 4.98 3.59
C GLU A 100 -22.12 5.67 2.48
N LYS A 101 -22.28 5.07 1.28
CA LYS A 101 -23.09 5.69 0.21
C LYS A 101 -24.12 4.81 -0.53
N THR A 102 -24.38 3.58 -0.13
CA THR A 102 -25.49 2.81 -0.73
C THR A 102 -26.18 1.92 0.29
N SER A 103 -27.15 2.51 0.99
CA SER A 103 -28.44 1.91 1.40
C SER A 103 -28.89 2.52 2.72
N GLY A 104 -29.96 3.30 2.68
CA GLY A 104 -30.64 3.74 3.89
C GLY A 104 -31.37 2.56 4.51
N GLU A 105 -30.80 1.94 5.54
CA GLU A 105 -31.55 1.15 6.51
C GLU A 105 -31.03 1.46 7.92
N ARG A 106 -31.91 2.06 8.73
CA ARG A 106 -31.78 2.11 10.18
C ARG A 106 -31.91 0.68 10.71
N GLU A 107 -30.84 0.11 11.23
CA GLU A 107 -30.97 -0.88 12.31
C GLU A 107 -30.04 -0.52 13.48
N SER A 108 -30.68 0.03 14.49
CA SER A 108 -30.25 0.05 15.88
C SER A 108 -30.06 -1.37 16.39
N ARG A 109 -28.82 -1.86 16.42
CA ARG A 109 -28.42 -2.96 17.32
C ARG A 109 -27.10 -2.62 17.97
N ASN A 110 -27.12 -2.53 19.29
CA ASN A 110 -25.98 -2.24 20.14
C ASN A 110 -25.29 -3.56 20.54
N PRO A 111 -24.03 -3.84 20.13
CA PRO A 111 -23.24 -4.93 20.70
C PRO A 111 -22.02 -4.34 21.44
N LYS A 112 -22.23 -3.36 22.32
CA LYS A 112 -21.21 -2.88 23.25
C LYS A 112 -21.20 -3.76 24.50
N SER A 113 -20.29 -4.73 24.60
CA SER A 113 -19.90 -5.30 25.91
C SER A 113 -18.63 -6.16 25.91
N ARG A 114 -18.20 -6.78 24.79
CA ARG A 114 -17.02 -7.68 24.82
C ARG A 114 -15.88 -7.40 23.85
N ARG A 115 -16.04 -6.47 22.89
CA ARG A 115 -15.11 -6.29 21.75
C ARG A 115 -13.94 -5.30 21.93
N ARG A 116 -13.89 -4.51 23.01
CA ARG A 116 -13.03 -3.30 23.06
C ARG A 116 -11.72 -3.39 23.86
N LYS A 117 -11.38 -4.54 24.45
CA LYS A 117 -10.31 -4.58 25.46
C LYS A 117 -8.87 -4.36 24.95
N PHE A 118 -8.59 -4.38 23.64
CA PHE A 118 -7.22 -4.17 23.12
C PHE A 118 -7.00 -2.76 22.53
N GLN A 119 -8.04 -2.12 22.00
CA GLN A 119 -7.94 -0.78 21.39
C GLN A 119 -8.13 0.39 22.38
N GLU A 120 -8.50 0.13 23.63
CA GLU A 120 -8.96 1.16 24.58
C GLU A 120 -7.87 2.01 25.23
N ARG A 121 -6.65 2.06 24.68
CA ARG A 121 -5.65 3.05 25.08
C ARG A 121 -5.02 3.71 23.84
N THR A 122 -5.33 5.01 23.68
CA THR A 122 -4.65 6.05 22.89
C THR A 122 -4.81 6.16 21.35
N TYR A 123 -5.39 5.20 20.61
CA TYR A 123 -5.36 5.23 19.12
C TYR A 123 -6.69 5.42 18.36
N GLY A 124 -7.79 5.75 19.03
CA GLY A 124 -9.10 5.93 18.39
C GLY A 124 -9.57 4.69 17.61
N ASP A 125 -10.25 4.89 16.48
CA ASP A 125 -10.77 3.80 15.63
C ASP A 125 -9.71 3.22 14.66
N CYS A 126 -8.41 3.38 14.96
CA CYS A 126 -7.33 2.87 14.10
C CYS A 126 -7.25 1.33 14.11
N VAL A 127 -6.96 0.76 12.94
CA VAL A 127 -6.54 -0.63 12.79
C VAL A 127 -5.02 -0.68 12.70
N LEU A 128 -4.36 -1.22 13.73
CA LEU A 128 -2.90 -1.19 13.87
C LEU A 128 -2.24 -2.42 13.22
N TRP A 129 -1.37 -2.20 12.24
CA TRP A 129 -0.60 -3.25 11.59
C TRP A 129 0.34 -3.98 12.56
N LEU A 130 0.36 -5.31 12.49
CA LEU A 130 1.20 -6.19 13.33
C LEU A 130 2.41 -6.77 12.60
N GLY A 131 2.58 -6.43 11.31
CA GLY A 131 3.61 -6.96 10.44
C GLY A 131 4.86 -6.08 10.37
N LEU A 132 5.44 -6.00 9.17
CA LEU A 132 6.63 -5.24 8.90
C LEU A 132 6.34 -3.74 8.80
N VAL A 133 7.32 -2.92 9.18
CA VAL A 133 7.34 -1.48 8.95
C VAL A 133 8.66 -1.08 8.34
N ASN A 134 8.64 -0.02 7.55
CA ASN A 134 9.84 0.63 7.07
C ASN A 134 10.60 1.30 8.23
N LYS A 135 11.91 1.07 8.35
CA LYS A 135 12.74 1.56 9.44
C LYS A 135 12.88 3.09 9.42
N HIS A 136 12.87 3.71 8.25
CA HIS A 136 13.09 5.14 8.08
C HIS A 136 11.82 5.93 8.43
N ASN A 137 10.71 5.67 7.73
CA ASN A 137 9.48 6.46 7.87
C ASN A 137 8.41 5.81 8.77
N LYS A 138 8.65 4.61 9.28
CA LYS A 138 7.77 3.86 10.21
C LYS A 138 6.44 3.41 9.63
N TYR A 139 6.22 3.55 8.32
CA TYR A 139 5.00 3.12 7.68
C TYR A 139 4.90 1.60 7.60
N ALA A 140 3.66 1.10 7.76
CA ALA A 140 3.33 -0.30 7.53
C ALA A 140 3.74 -0.73 6.11
N ALA A 141 4.49 -1.82 6.02
CA ALA A 141 5.00 -2.38 4.79
C ALA A 141 4.76 -3.89 4.78
N LEU A 142 4.78 -4.46 3.57
CA LEU A 142 4.66 -5.90 3.39
C LEU A 142 5.48 -6.35 2.18
N GLU A 143 5.87 -7.61 2.22
CA GLU A 143 6.54 -8.30 1.12
C GLU A 143 5.51 -9.18 0.40
N LEU A 144 5.48 -9.07 -0.91
CA LEU A 144 4.55 -9.80 -1.78
C LEU A 144 5.31 -10.61 -2.81
N LYS A 145 4.71 -11.69 -3.27
CA LYS A 145 5.17 -12.43 -4.44
C LYS A 145 4.41 -11.94 -5.66
N LEU A 146 5.11 -11.33 -6.61
CA LEU A 146 4.55 -11.11 -7.94
C LEU A 146 4.64 -12.41 -8.74
N PRO A 147 3.66 -12.72 -9.60
CA PRO A 147 3.78 -13.83 -10.54
C PRO A 147 5.00 -13.64 -11.44
N GLU A 148 5.65 -14.74 -11.79
CA GLU A 148 6.76 -14.76 -12.77
C GLU A 148 8.02 -13.99 -12.35
N THR A 149 8.06 -13.40 -11.15
CA THR A 149 9.27 -12.84 -10.55
C THR A 149 9.84 -13.77 -9.49
N PHE A 150 11.17 -13.80 -9.41
CA PHE A 150 11.88 -14.53 -8.35
C PHE A 150 12.02 -13.69 -7.08
N ASP A 151 12.18 -12.38 -7.23
CA ASP A 151 12.39 -11.48 -6.11
C ASP A 151 11.06 -11.07 -5.45
N PRO A 152 11.02 -10.96 -4.11
CA PRO A 152 9.88 -10.41 -3.40
C PRO A 152 9.72 -8.93 -3.75
N TRP A 153 8.48 -8.52 -3.97
CA TRP A 153 8.11 -7.13 -4.17
C TRP A 153 7.69 -6.49 -2.85
N VAL A 154 8.42 -5.47 -2.42
CA VAL A 154 8.13 -4.75 -1.19
C VAL A 154 7.35 -3.47 -1.50
N THR A 155 6.29 -3.22 -0.74
CA THR A 155 5.50 -1.99 -0.86
C THR A 155 4.89 -1.58 0.49
N TYR A 156 4.28 -0.40 0.53
CA TYR A 156 3.54 0.06 1.71
C TYR A 156 2.14 -0.53 1.74
N VAL A 157 1.68 -0.93 2.92
CA VAL A 157 0.35 -1.53 3.11
C VAL A 157 -0.75 -0.55 2.69
N ASN A 158 -0.61 0.74 3.00
CA ASN A 158 -1.61 1.73 2.63
C ASN A 158 -1.74 1.91 1.10
N ARG A 159 -0.65 1.73 0.33
CA ARG A 159 -0.69 1.74 -1.13
C ARG A 159 -1.48 0.57 -1.65
N LEU A 160 -1.21 -0.63 -1.12
CA LEU A 160 -1.95 -1.83 -1.49
C LEU A 160 -3.44 -1.73 -1.10
N MET A 161 -3.75 -1.16 0.07
CA MET A 161 -5.13 -0.94 0.51
C MET A 161 -5.90 -0.03 -0.45
N VAL A 162 -5.30 1.09 -0.87
CA VAL A 162 -5.92 1.99 -1.87
C VAL A 162 -6.02 1.30 -3.22
N TYR A 163 -4.95 0.65 -3.66
CA TYR A 163 -4.92 -0.08 -4.93
C TYR A 163 -5.98 -1.17 -4.99
N LEU A 164 -6.19 -1.96 -3.93
CA LEU A 164 -7.16 -3.06 -3.98
C LEU A 164 -8.60 -2.64 -3.65
N PHE A 165 -8.80 -1.64 -2.77
CA PHE A 165 -10.12 -1.44 -2.15
C PHE A 165 -10.70 -0.03 -2.27
N ALA A 166 -9.95 0.96 -2.75
CA ALA A 166 -10.49 2.29 -2.99
C ALA A 166 -11.24 2.36 -4.31
N GLU A 167 -12.34 3.11 -4.33
CA GLU A 167 -12.99 3.52 -5.56
C GLU A 167 -12.18 4.69 -6.14
N ILE A 168 -11.60 4.53 -7.32
CA ILE A 168 -10.75 5.54 -7.97
C ILE A 168 -11.52 6.07 -9.19
N PRO A 169 -12.18 7.24 -9.10
CA PRO A 169 -12.93 7.81 -10.21
C PRO A 169 -12.05 8.00 -11.45
N GLY A 170 -12.54 7.55 -12.60
CA GLY A 170 -11.84 7.68 -13.88
C GLY A 170 -10.77 6.62 -14.15
N TYR A 171 -10.58 5.65 -13.25
CA TYR A 171 -9.68 4.52 -13.47
C TYR A 171 -10.16 3.65 -14.65
N ARG A 172 -9.33 3.48 -15.66
CA ARG A 172 -9.59 2.66 -16.86
C ARG A 172 -8.57 1.54 -17.06
N GLY A 173 -7.40 1.66 -16.44
CA GLY A 173 -6.37 0.64 -16.55
C GLY A 173 -5.19 0.84 -15.58
N PRO A 174 -4.27 -0.14 -15.53
CA PRO A 174 -3.16 -0.19 -14.57
C PRO A 174 -2.30 1.07 -14.49
N ASP A 175 -2.05 1.70 -15.64
CA ASP A 175 -1.25 2.92 -15.75
C ASP A 175 -1.91 4.14 -15.08
N ASP A 176 -3.21 4.05 -14.77
CA ASP A 176 -3.97 5.16 -14.23
C ASP A 176 -3.73 5.38 -12.74
N PHE A 177 -3.25 4.38 -12.00
CA PHE A 177 -3.12 4.50 -10.55
C PHE A 177 -2.23 5.70 -10.15
N HIS A 178 -1.05 5.80 -10.75
CA HIS A 178 -0.11 6.90 -10.51
C HIS A 178 -0.41 8.17 -11.31
N ARG A 179 -1.17 8.03 -12.40
CA ARG A 179 -1.62 9.15 -13.22
C ARG A 179 -2.71 9.95 -12.51
N LEU A 180 -3.65 9.24 -11.88
CA LEU A 180 -4.84 9.81 -11.24
C LEU A 180 -4.64 10.15 -9.77
N LEU A 181 -3.72 9.49 -9.05
CA LEU A 181 -3.51 9.74 -7.62
C LEU A 181 -2.31 10.65 -7.36
N ASP A 182 -2.44 11.49 -6.34
CA ASP A 182 -1.38 12.40 -5.89
C ASP A 182 -0.42 11.69 -4.93
N VAL A 183 0.33 10.73 -5.45
CA VAL A 183 1.37 10.00 -4.70
C VAL A 183 2.53 9.62 -5.59
N SER A 184 3.75 9.78 -5.10
CA SER A 184 4.96 9.31 -5.77
C SER A 184 5.00 7.77 -5.82
N MET A 185 5.84 7.20 -6.69
CA MET A 185 5.99 5.74 -6.81
C MET A 185 6.43 5.08 -5.50
N ASP A 186 7.41 5.70 -4.82
CA ASP A 186 8.13 5.13 -3.68
C ASP A 186 7.70 5.71 -2.33
N GLU A 187 6.58 6.45 -2.30
CA GLU A 187 6.07 7.08 -1.08
C GLU A 187 4.76 6.44 -0.61
N PRO A 188 4.56 6.31 0.72
CA PRO A 188 3.28 5.90 1.26
C PRO A 188 2.27 7.04 1.12
N PHE A 189 0.97 6.70 1.12
CA PHE A 189 -0.06 7.72 1.28
C PHE A 189 0.02 8.36 2.69
N PRO A 190 -0.25 9.65 2.83
CA PRO A 190 -0.43 10.26 4.14
C PRO A 190 -1.65 9.65 4.86
N MET A 191 -1.61 9.66 6.19
CA MET A 191 -2.69 9.14 7.03
C MET A 191 -3.44 10.30 7.67
N LYS A 192 -4.77 10.36 7.53
CA LYS A 192 -5.64 11.33 8.21
C LYS A 192 -5.55 11.22 9.74
N CYS A 193 -5.32 10.00 10.23
CA CYS A 193 -5.13 9.73 11.66
C CYS A 193 -3.70 10.01 12.15
N HIS A 194 -2.79 10.44 11.26
CA HIS A 194 -1.36 10.66 11.54
C HIS A 194 -0.60 9.46 12.13
N ASN A 195 -1.18 8.25 12.05
CA ASN A 195 -0.56 7.02 12.53
C ASN A 195 -0.03 6.20 11.34
N PRO A 196 1.29 6.12 11.11
CA PRO A 196 1.89 5.45 9.96
C PRO A 196 1.71 3.92 9.97
N VAL A 197 1.34 3.34 11.12
CA VAL A 197 1.08 1.90 11.29
C VAL A 197 -0.41 1.57 11.11
N CYS A 198 -1.27 2.58 10.91
CA CYS A 198 -2.69 2.34 10.67
C CYS A 198 -2.95 1.86 9.23
N VAL A 199 -3.80 0.84 9.08
CA VAL A 199 -4.15 0.22 7.78
C VAL A 199 -5.64 0.31 7.46
N CYS A 200 -6.40 1.13 8.21
CA CYS A 200 -7.80 1.39 7.92
C CYS A 200 -7.94 2.24 6.64
N LEU A 201 -8.65 1.74 5.64
CA LEU A 201 -8.80 2.38 4.33
C LEU A 201 -9.32 3.82 4.44
N ASN A 202 -10.30 4.06 5.32
CA ASN A 202 -10.88 5.38 5.51
C ASN A 202 -9.93 6.40 6.14
N HIS A 203 -8.91 5.92 6.87
CA HIS A 203 -7.88 6.75 7.49
C HIS A 203 -6.76 7.12 6.52
N ILE A 204 -6.73 6.55 5.32
CA ILE A 204 -5.75 6.90 4.30
C ILE A 204 -6.22 8.18 3.59
N ASP A 205 -5.34 9.18 3.49
CA ASP A 205 -5.56 10.41 2.73
C ASP A 205 -5.05 10.23 1.30
N TRP A 206 -5.80 9.47 0.50
CA TRP A 206 -5.57 9.34 -0.93
C TRP A 206 -6.42 10.39 -1.67
N ARG A 207 -5.78 11.18 -2.53
CA ARG A 207 -6.43 12.26 -3.29
C ARG A 207 -6.22 12.07 -4.77
N LEU A 208 -7.22 12.46 -5.55
CA LEU A 208 -7.06 12.60 -6.99
C LEU A 208 -6.10 13.75 -7.27
N ARG A 209 -5.16 13.53 -8.19
CA ARG A 209 -4.27 14.55 -8.73
C ARG A 209 -5.14 15.61 -9.39
N ARG A 210 -4.92 16.88 -9.00
CA ARG A 210 -5.58 18.00 -9.66
C ARG A 210 -5.01 18.12 -11.08
N PRO A 211 -5.84 18.35 -12.11
CA PRO A 211 -5.34 18.78 -13.40
C PRO A 211 -4.43 19.99 -13.17
N LYS A 212 -3.25 20.00 -13.77
CA LYS A 212 -2.50 21.26 -13.88
C LYS A 212 -3.38 22.16 -14.74
N GLU A 213 -3.95 23.21 -14.15
CA GLU A 213 -4.42 24.34 -14.93
C GLU A 213 -3.24 24.77 -15.79
N SER A 214 -3.38 24.67 -17.10
CA SER A 214 -2.39 25.16 -18.05
C SER A 214 -2.14 26.62 -17.70
N ALA A 215 -0.91 26.92 -17.30
CA ALA A 215 -0.40 28.28 -17.26
C ALA A 215 -0.27 28.76 -18.71
N ASP A 216 -1.41 29.05 -19.35
CA ASP A 216 -1.50 29.81 -20.58
C ASP A 216 -2.09 31.18 -20.22
N SER A 217 -1.22 32.00 -19.66
CA SER A 217 -1.25 33.46 -19.77
C SER A 217 0.21 33.80 -20.05
N GLU A 218 0.56 34.25 -21.24
CA GLU A 218 0.57 35.68 -21.53
C GLU A 218 -0.10 35.98 -22.88
N GLU A 219 -1.16 36.77 -22.78
CA GLU A 219 -1.67 37.64 -23.83
C GLU A 219 -0.55 38.61 -24.22
N ASP A 220 0.01 38.46 -25.41
CA ASP A 220 0.85 39.49 -26.03
C ASP A 220 -0.08 40.49 -26.74
N GLU A 221 -0.86 41.23 -25.94
CA GLU A 221 -1.46 42.50 -26.35
C GLU A 221 -0.61 43.62 -25.74
N THR A 222 0.33 44.14 -26.52
CA THR A 222 0.75 45.54 -26.37
C THR A 222 0.52 46.26 -27.69
N ASP A 223 -0.51 47.10 -27.66
CA ASP A 223 -0.79 48.17 -28.61
C ASP A 223 0.44 49.06 -28.83
N GLY A 224 0.53 49.60 -30.05
CA GLY A 224 1.66 50.41 -30.49
C GLY A 224 1.76 51.80 -29.86
N ASP A 225 2.90 52.44 -30.10
CA ASP A 225 2.98 53.87 -30.41
C ASP A 225 4.36 54.20 -31.03
N GLU A 226 4.32 55.17 -31.95
CA GLU A 226 5.37 55.90 -32.70
C GLU A 226 5.97 55.31 -33.99
#